data_AF-A0A6P2EP31-F1
#
_entry.id   AF-A0A6P2EP31-F1
#
_cell.length_a   1.000
_cell.length_b   1.000
_cell.length_c   1.000
_cell.angle_alpha   90.00
_cell.angle_beta   90.00
_cell.angle_gamma   90.00
#
_symmetry.space_group_name_H-M   'P 1'
#
loop_
_entity.id
_entity.type
_entity.pdbx_description
1 polymer ?
#
loop_
_entity_poly.entity_id
_entity_poly.type
_entity_poly.pdbx_seq_one_letter_code
_entity_poly.pdbx_strand_id
1 'polypeptide(L)'
;MSDPSAIEMTRLIDGVLDILGTGTPMPRHFDRLTKDCKLPEGVPTIVFLTGLKRVLAELPEQAFDDRQIRLATLDAVQAALDEAIEQEETRLESESQHEEG
;
A
#
# COMPACT_ATOMS: atom_id res chain seq x y z
N MET A 1 24.78 5.24 11.13
CA MET A 1 23.48 5.26 11.82
C MET A 1 22.44 5.27 10.74
N SER A 2 21.66 4.21 10.58
CA SER A 2 20.56 4.17 9.61
C SER A 2 19.45 5.10 10.08
N ASP A 3 18.92 5.90 9.18
CA ASP A 3 17.79 6.80 9.45
C ASP A 3 16.59 5.95 9.89
N PRO A 4 16.00 6.17 11.08
CA PRO A 4 14.87 5.36 11.58
C PRO A 4 13.60 5.53 10.72
N SER A 5 13.62 6.47 9.76
CA SER A 5 12.55 6.75 8.80
C SER A 5 12.67 5.96 7.49
N ALA A 6 13.78 5.26 7.25
CA ALA A 6 14.00 4.55 6.00
C ALA A 6 13.29 3.19 5.99
N ILE A 7 12.41 2.98 5.00
CA ILE A 7 11.83 1.66 4.73
C ILE A 7 12.96 0.68 4.43
N GLU A 8 12.99 -0.45 5.14
CA GLU A 8 13.96 -1.51 4.84
C GLU A 8 13.66 -2.12 3.46
N MET A 9 14.52 -1.84 2.50
CA MET A 9 14.31 -2.19 1.09
C MET A 9 14.15 -3.69 0.86
N THR A 10 14.85 -4.53 1.63
CA THR A 10 14.69 -5.99 1.55
C THR A 10 13.29 -6.42 1.96
N ARG A 11 12.74 -5.86 3.04
CA ARG A 11 11.36 -6.17 3.47
C ARG A 11 10.33 -5.72 2.45
N LEU A 12 10.54 -4.54 1.85
CA LEU A 12 9.66 -4.03 0.81
C LEU A 12 9.64 -4.97 -0.40
N ILE A 13 10.83 -5.37 -0.87
CA ILE A 13 10.95 -6.26 -2.02
C ILE A 13 10.34 -7.63 -1.70
N ASP A 14 10.68 -8.23 -0.55
CA ASP A 14 10.14 -9.53 -0.14
C ASP A 14 8.62 -9.50 -0.05
N GLY A 15 8.03 -8.47 0.57
CA GLY A 15 6.58 -8.34 0.68
C GLY A 15 5.89 -8.10 -0.66
N VAL A 16 6.50 -7.36 -1.58
CA VAL A 16 5.97 -7.20 -2.94
C VAL A 16 6.05 -8.52 -3.71
N LEU A 17 7.16 -9.25 -3.61
CA LEU A 17 7.32 -10.56 -4.25
C LEU A 17 6.32 -11.58 -3.70
N ASP A 18 6.06 -11.57 -2.39
CA ASP A 18 5.04 -12.40 -1.76
C ASP A 18 3.64 -12.10 -2.32
N ILE A 19 3.29 -10.82 -2.49
CA ILE A 19 2.02 -10.39 -3.09
C ILE A 19 1.88 -10.89 -4.52
N LEU A 20 2.93 -10.74 -5.33
CA LEU A 20 2.94 -11.20 -6.72
C LEU A 20 2.85 -12.73 -6.81
N GLY A 21 3.43 -13.44 -5.84
CA GLY A 21 3.45 -14.91 -5.78
C GLY A 21 2.20 -15.55 -5.16
N THR A 22 1.25 -14.81 -4.57
CA THR A 22 0.06 -15.43 -3.96
C THR A 22 -0.95 -15.95 -4.97
N GLY A 23 -0.90 -15.51 -6.24
CA GLY A 23 -1.87 -15.83 -7.29
C GLY A 23 -3.30 -15.29 -7.03
N THR A 24 -3.55 -14.67 -5.87
CA THR A 24 -4.82 -14.05 -5.49
C THR A 24 -4.55 -12.77 -4.69
N PRO A 25 -4.17 -11.66 -5.36
CA PRO A 25 -3.89 -10.41 -4.69
C PRO A 25 -5.17 -9.84 -4.04
N MET A 26 -5.04 -9.32 -2.82
CA MET A 26 -6.15 -8.75 -2.04
C MET A 26 -5.69 -7.46 -1.36
N PRO A 27 -6.60 -6.49 -1.11
CA PRO A 27 -6.26 -5.21 -0.48
C PRO A 27 -5.49 -5.37 0.83
N ARG A 28 -5.95 -6.29 1.68
CA ARG A 28 -5.31 -6.66 2.96
C ARG A 28 -3.84 -7.05 2.87
N HIS A 29 -3.35 -7.51 1.72
CA HIS A 29 -1.92 -7.81 1.56
C HIS A 29 -1.09 -6.52 1.50
N PHE A 30 -1.62 -5.47 0.87
CA PHE A 30 -0.99 -4.15 0.83
C PHE A 30 -1.06 -3.46 2.19
N ASP A 31 -2.16 -3.60 2.93
CA ASP A 31 -2.24 -3.09 4.31
C ASP A 31 -1.27 -3.79 5.26
N ARG A 32 -1.02 -5.08 5.02
CA ARG A 32 0.00 -5.80 5.77
C ARG A 32 1.40 -5.30 5.39
N LEU A 33 1.66 -5.09 4.10
CA LEU A 33 2.94 -4.56 3.64
C LEU A 33 3.26 -3.19 4.25
N THR A 34 2.28 -2.28 4.33
CA THR A 34 2.47 -0.96 4.93
C THR A 34 2.82 -1.06 6.42
N LYS A 35 2.18 -1.98 7.15
CA LYS A 35 2.47 -2.28 8.56
C LYS A 35 3.83 -2.94 8.75
N ASP A 36 4.20 -3.88 7.89
CA ASP A 36 5.50 -4.57 7.93
C ASP A 36 6.66 -3.61 7.61
N CYS A 37 6.40 -2.61 6.76
CA CYS A 37 7.28 -1.48 6.48
C CYS A 37 7.25 -0.38 7.56
N LYS A 38 6.42 -0.53 8.60
CA LYS A 38 6.27 0.42 9.73
C LYS A 38 5.94 1.85 9.27
N LEU A 39 5.10 1.96 8.23
CA LEU A 39 4.65 3.27 7.76
C LEU A 39 3.74 3.94 8.80
N PRO A 40 3.87 5.25 9.01
CA PRO A 40 2.88 6.00 9.78
C PRO A 40 1.50 5.93 9.11
N GLU A 41 0.46 5.91 9.93
CA GLU A 41 -0.94 5.98 9.48
C GLU A 41 -1.23 7.33 8.80
N GLY A 42 -2.29 7.37 7.99
CA GLY A 42 -2.72 8.56 7.26
C GLY A 42 -1.91 8.84 5.99
N VAL A 43 -1.62 10.13 5.73
CA VAL A 43 -0.97 10.60 4.49
C VAL A 43 0.27 9.81 4.06
N PRO A 44 1.22 9.43 4.93
CA PRO A 44 2.39 8.65 4.52
C PRO A 44 2.04 7.30 3.89
N THR A 45 1.01 6.62 4.40
CA THR A 45 0.52 5.35 3.84
C THR A 45 -0.13 5.57 2.46
N ILE A 46 -0.91 6.63 2.29
CA ILE A 46 -1.54 7.01 1.02
C ILE A 46 -0.48 7.29 -0.06
N VAL A 47 0.54 8.07 0.28
CA VAL A 47 1.66 8.40 -0.64
C VAL A 47 2.43 7.14 -1.02
N PHE A 48 2.70 6.27 -0.05
CA PHE A 48 3.38 5.01 -0.32
C PHE A 48 2.58 4.10 -1.25
N LEU A 49 1.30 3.85 -0.98
CA LEU A 49 0.44 3.00 -1.81
C LEU A 49 0.27 3.57 -3.22
N THR A 50 0.19 4.91 -3.35
CA THR A 50 0.18 5.60 -4.65
C THR A 50 1.46 5.32 -5.43
N GLY A 51 2.63 5.42 -4.78
CA GLY A 51 3.93 5.13 -5.38
C GLY A 51 4.04 3.65 -5.77
N LEU A 52 3.64 2.74 -4.88
CA LEU A 52 3.67 1.30 -5.12
C LEU A 52 2.78 0.90 -6.30
N LYS A 53 1.57 1.46 -6.40
CA LYS A 53 0.69 1.23 -7.56
C LYS A 53 1.36 1.63 -8.88
N ARG A 54 2.06 2.77 -8.91
CA ARG A 54 2.79 3.21 -10.12
C ARG A 54 3.90 2.23 -10.49
N VAL A 55 4.69 1.80 -9.51
CA VAL A 55 5.75 0.79 -9.72
C VAL A 55 5.16 -0.50 -10.28
N LEU A 56 4.09 -1.03 -9.67
CA LEU A 56 3.42 -2.24 -10.14
C LEU A 56 2.86 -2.09 -11.56
N ALA A 57 2.36 -0.90 -11.92
CA ALA A 57 1.84 -0.63 -13.26
C ALA A 57 2.97 -0.61 -14.33
N GLU A 58 4.16 -0.16 -13.95
CA GLU A 58 5.36 -0.09 -14.80
C GLU A 58 6.09 -1.43 -14.94
N LEU A 59 5.82 -2.41 -14.06
CA LEU A 59 6.41 -3.73 -14.18
C LEU A 59 6.02 -4.41 -15.50
N PRO A 60 6.97 -5.14 -16.12
CA PRO A 60 6.70 -5.91 -17.33
C PRO A 60 5.69 -7.03 -17.05
N GLU A 61 4.94 -7.47 -18.07
CA GLU A 61 3.91 -8.51 -17.90
C GLU A 61 4.48 -9.82 -17.32
N GLN A 62 5.75 -10.13 -17.58
CA GLN A 62 6.45 -11.32 -17.07
C GLN A 62 6.70 -11.30 -15.56
N ALA A 63 6.51 -10.15 -14.89
CA ALA A 63 6.57 -10.07 -13.43
C ALA A 63 5.31 -10.66 -12.76
N PHE A 64 4.27 -10.98 -13.54
CA PHE A 64 3.00 -11.53 -13.08
C PHE A 64 2.78 -12.89 -13.73
N ASP A 65 2.05 -13.78 -13.04
CA ASP A 65 1.72 -15.10 -13.57
C ASP A 65 0.92 -15.03 -14.89
N ASP A 66 -0.05 -14.11 -14.94
CA ASP A 66 -0.80 -13.80 -16.14
C ASP A 66 -1.37 -12.37 -16.12
N ARG A 67 -2.00 -11.97 -17.22
CA ARG A 67 -2.62 -10.65 -17.40
C ARG A 67 -3.75 -10.39 -16.40
N GLN A 68 -4.53 -11.41 -16.03
CA GLN A 68 -5.62 -11.28 -15.07
C GLN A 68 -5.07 -11.03 -13.66
N ILE A 69 -4.00 -11.71 -13.26
CA ILE A 69 -3.31 -11.46 -11.97
C ILE A 69 -2.72 -10.06 -11.93
N ARG A 70 -2.13 -9.58 -13.03
CA ARG A 70 -1.67 -8.18 -13.11
C ARG A 70 -2.80 -7.19 -12.84
N LEU A 71 -3.95 -7.35 -13.51
CA LEU A 71 -5.11 -6.48 -13.29
C LEU A 71 -5.62 -6.58 -11.86
N ALA A 72 -5.79 -7.80 -11.34
CA ALA A 72 -6.22 -8.02 -9.96
C ALA A 72 -5.26 -7.41 -8.93
N THR A 73 -3.96 -7.41 -9.21
CA THR A 73 -2.94 -6.78 -8.34
C THR A 73 -3.11 -5.26 -8.33
N LEU A 74 -3.32 -4.65 -9.50
CA LEU A 74 -3.54 -3.21 -9.63
C LEU A 74 -4.88 -2.76 -9.03
N ASP A 75 -5.91 -3.59 -9.12
CA ASP A 75 -7.21 -3.35 -8.47
C ASP A 75 -7.10 -3.49 -6.95
N ALA A 76 -6.38 -4.51 -6.47
CA ALA A 76 -6.19 -4.73 -5.04
C ALA A 76 -5.40 -3.60 -4.36
N VAL A 77 -4.32 -3.10 -4.98
CA VAL A 77 -3.59 -1.94 -4.43
C VAL A 77 -4.40 -0.65 -4.51
N GLN A 78 -5.26 -0.51 -5.52
CA GLN A 78 -6.18 0.63 -5.60
C GLN A 78 -7.21 0.58 -4.47
N ALA A 79 -7.83 -0.57 -4.22
CA ALA A 79 -8.79 -0.71 -3.13
C ALA A 79 -8.16 -0.48 -1.75
N ALA A 80 -6.90 -0.90 -1.53
CA ALA A 80 -6.17 -0.58 -0.30
C ALA A 80 -5.86 0.93 -0.19
N LEU A 81 -5.56 1.60 -1.30
CA LEU A 81 -5.36 3.04 -1.36
C LEU A 81 -6.66 3.80 -1.03
N ASP A 82 -7.79 3.37 -1.60
CA ASP A 82 -9.10 3.98 -1.35
C ASP A 82 -9.47 3.84 0.15
N GLU A 83 -9.27 2.66 0.73
CA GLU A 83 -9.49 2.43 2.17
C GLU A 83 -8.59 3.32 3.05
N ALA A 84 -7.32 3.49 2.68
CA ALA A 84 -6.40 4.38 3.40
C ALA A 84 -6.82 5.86 3.33
N ILE A 85 -7.40 6.29 2.20
CA ILE A 85 -7.96 7.65 2.05
C ILE A 85 -9.20 7.81 2.92
N GLU A 86 -10.14 6.88 2.88
CA GLU A 86 -11.36 6.92 3.71
C GLU A 86 -11.05 6.97 5.21
N GLN A 87 -10.05 6.21 5.66
CA GLN A 87 -9.58 6.22 7.05
C GLN A 87 -9.00 7.58 7.45
N GLU A 88 -8.21 8.19 6.57
CA GLU A 88 -7.62 9.52 6.80
C GLU A 88 -8.68 10.61 6.82
N GLU A 89 -9.64 10.59 5.90
CA GLU A 89 -10.77 11.52 5.88
C GLU A 89 -11.58 11.43 7.19
N THR A 90 -11.91 10.21 7.62
CA THR A 90 -12.63 9.97 8.89
C THR A 90 -11.86 10.51 10.11
N ARG A 91 -10.53 10.37 10.12
CA ARG A 91 -9.66 10.88 11.18
C ARG A 91 -9.69 12.42 11.22
N LEU A 92 -9.55 13.07 10.07
CA LEU A 92 -9.56 14.54 9.95
C LEU A 92 -10.92 15.13 10.33
N GLU A 93 -12.03 14.47 9.98
CA GLU A 93 -13.37 14.86 10.39
C GLU A 93 -13.56 14.75 11.92
N SER A 94 -12.98 13.72 12.54
CA SER A 94 -13.05 13.51 13.98
C SER A 94 -12.23 14.54 14.76
N GLU A 95 -11.07 14.95 14.23
CA GLU A 95 -10.20 15.96 14.83
C GLU A 95 -10.82 17.36 14.76
N SER A 96 -11.42 17.72 13.62
CA SER A 96 -12.09 19.01 13.45
C SER A 96 -13.33 19.17 14.35
N GLN A 97 -14.05 18.09 14.66
CA GLN A 97 -15.16 18.11 15.63
C GLN A 97 -14.72 18.26 17.09
N HIS A 98 -13.47 17.92 17.43
CA HIS A 98 -12.93 18.08 18.79
C HIS A 98 -12.40 19.50 19.07
N GLU A 99 -12.06 20.27 18.04
CA GLU A 99 -11.54 21.63 18.18
C GLU A 99 -12.65 22.69 18.34
N GLU A 100 -13.90 22.35 18.03
CA GLU A 100 -15.08 23.24 18.13
C GLU A 100 -15.93 23.06 19.41
N GLY A 101 -15.52 22.21 20.36
CA GLY A 101 -16.23 21.91 21.62
C GLY A 101 -15.52 22.41 22.87
#